data_AF-A0A7J7H0L9-F1
#
_entry.id   AF-A0A7J7H0L9-F1
#
_cell.length_a   1.000
_cell.length_b   1.000
_cell.length_c   1.000
_cell.angle_alpha   90.00
_cell.angle_beta   90.00
_cell.angle_gamma   90.00
#
_symmetry.space_group_name_H-M   'P 1'
#
loop_
_entity.id
_entity.type
_entity.pdbx_description
1 polymer ?
#
loop_
_entity_poly.entity_id
_entity_poly.type
_entity_poly.pdbx_seq_one_letter_code
_entity_poly.pdbx_strand_id
1 'polypeptide(L)'
;MQWPGSYCDRKQSCCYPTTGKPAADFGIHGLWPNYNDGSYPSNCDPNSPYDQSAISDLISRMQDSWPTLACPSGDGSTFWSHEWDKHGTCSESVLDQHSYFKSALNLKSNIDLLQILQSAGINPDGGSYSLSSIKGAIKNAIGYTPFIECNVDSSGNSQLYQVYVCVDTSGSNFIECPVLPRGKCASNLEFPSF
;
A
#
# COMPACT_ATOMS: atom_id res chain seq x y z
N MET A 1 -0.03 1.56 1.17
CA MET A 1 -0.90 1.45 -0.02
C MET A 1 -0.21 2.13 -1.20
N GLN A 2 -0.48 1.69 -2.42
CA GLN A 2 0.23 2.10 -3.64
C GLN A 2 -0.75 2.55 -4.72
N TRP A 3 -0.41 3.61 -5.44
CA TRP A 3 -1.15 4.04 -6.63
C TRP A 3 -0.69 3.25 -7.86
N PRO A 4 -1.58 2.51 -8.55
CA PRO A 4 -1.22 1.67 -9.69
C PRO A 4 -0.72 2.47 -10.90
N GLY A 5 -1.23 3.70 -11.13
CA GLY A 5 -0.76 4.59 -12.19
C GLY A 5 0.75 4.85 -12.09
N SER A 6 1.20 5.22 -10.90
CA SER A 6 2.61 5.50 -10.61
C SER A 6 3.49 4.26 -10.54
N TYR A 7 2.92 3.05 -10.41
CA TYR A 7 3.70 1.83 -10.58
C TYR A 7 3.99 1.56 -12.07
N CYS A 8 3.00 1.83 -12.93
CA CYS A 8 2.93 1.40 -14.32
C CYS A 8 3.49 2.38 -15.36
N ASP A 9 3.66 3.66 -15.04
CA ASP A 9 4.14 4.69 -15.97
C ASP A 9 5.66 4.92 -15.92
N ARG A 10 6.37 4.10 -15.13
CA ARG A 10 7.83 4.08 -15.03
C ARG A 10 8.46 3.45 -16.27
N LYS A 11 9.79 3.56 -16.36
CA LYS A 11 10.58 2.84 -17.38
C LYS A 11 10.56 1.31 -17.20
N GLN A 12 10.28 0.82 -16.00
CA GLN A 12 10.13 -0.61 -15.75
C GLN A 12 8.76 -1.09 -16.23
N SER A 13 8.71 -2.29 -16.80
CA SER A 13 7.46 -2.90 -17.23
C SER A 13 6.51 -3.13 -16.05
N CYS A 14 5.21 -2.97 -16.30
CA CYS A 14 4.14 -3.48 -15.44
C CYS A 14 3.21 -4.40 -16.23
N CYS A 15 2.59 -5.33 -15.53
CA CYS A 15 1.65 -6.29 -16.10
C CYS A 15 0.40 -6.31 -15.22
N TYR A 16 -0.77 -6.24 -15.83
CA TYR A 16 -2.01 -6.41 -15.08
C TYR A 16 -2.14 -7.85 -14.59
N PRO A 17 -2.85 -8.08 -13.46
CA PRO A 17 -3.19 -9.42 -13.00
C PRO A 17 -3.93 -10.26 -14.05
N THR A 18 -3.98 -11.56 -13.80
CA THR A 18 -4.78 -12.50 -14.61
C THR A 18 -6.28 -12.19 -14.58
N THR A 19 -6.75 -11.44 -13.58
CA THR A 19 -8.13 -10.93 -13.47
C THR A 19 -8.41 -9.69 -14.32
N GLY A 20 -7.39 -9.14 -14.99
CA GLY A 20 -7.50 -7.96 -15.86
C GLY A 20 -6.98 -6.68 -15.20
N LYS A 21 -7.22 -5.53 -15.85
CA LYS A 21 -6.79 -4.22 -15.34
C LYS A 21 -7.46 -3.95 -13.98
N PRO A 22 -6.69 -3.67 -12.91
CA PRO A 22 -7.28 -3.31 -11.62
C PRO A 22 -8.10 -2.02 -11.70
N ALA A 23 -8.96 -1.79 -10.70
CA ALA A 23 -9.63 -0.50 -10.55
C ALA A 23 -8.60 0.63 -10.40
N ALA A 24 -8.96 1.84 -10.83
CA ALA A 24 -8.18 3.06 -10.62
C ALA A 24 -8.34 3.56 -9.18
N ASP A 25 -7.92 2.73 -8.22
CA ASP A 25 -7.89 3.01 -6.78
C ASP A 25 -6.52 2.56 -6.22
N PHE A 26 -6.18 3.05 -5.03
CA PHE A 26 -4.99 2.60 -4.31
C PHE A 26 -5.10 1.11 -3.98
N GLY A 27 -4.06 0.34 -4.31
CA GLY A 27 -3.92 -1.06 -3.87
C GLY A 27 -3.19 -1.17 -2.53
N ILE A 28 -3.43 -2.25 -1.80
CA ILE A 28 -2.57 -2.64 -0.69
C ILE A 28 -1.20 -3.04 -1.26
N HIS A 29 -0.12 -2.60 -0.60
CA HIS A 29 1.22 -3.13 -0.85
C HIS A 29 1.55 -4.14 0.25
N GLY A 30 1.44 -3.73 1.51
CA GLY A 30 1.48 -4.63 2.65
C GLY A 30 1.19 -3.98 3.98
N LEU A 31 1.23 -4.82 5.01
CA LEU A 31 1.11 -4.45 6.41
C LEU A 31 2.42 -4.85 7.11
N TRP A 32 3.22 -3.88 7.52
CA TRP A 32 4.62 -4.13 7.89
C TRP A 32 4.86 -3.83 9.37
N PRO A 33 5.19 -4.85 10.20
CA PRO A 33 5.69 -4.62 11.54
C PRO A 33 6.94 -3.72 11.51
N ASN A 34 7.03 -2.76 12.42
CA ASN A 34 8.12 -1.80 12.49
C ASN A 34 8.44 -1.47 13.95
N TYR A 35 9.70 -1.15 14.25
CA TYR A 35 10.12 -0.68 15.56
C TYR A 35 10.05 0.85 15.63
N ASN A 36 9.92 1.40 16.84
CA ASN A 36 9.81 2.84 17.07
C ASN A 36 11.10 3.63 16.74
N ASP A 37 12.23 2.95 16.57
CA ASP A 37 13.51 3.55 16.17
C ASP A 37 13.67 3.66 14.64
N GLY A 38 12.70 3.15 13.87
CA GLY A 38 12.70 3.15 12.41
C GLY A 38 13.32 1.90 11.78
N SER A 39 13.91 1.00 12.57
CA SER A 39 14.26 -0.35 12.10
C SER A 39 13.01 -1.24 12.01
N TYR A 40 13.10 -2.37 11.32
CA TYR A 40 11.98 -3.31 11.18
C TYR A 40 12.47 -4.76 11.18
N PRO A 41 11.68 -5.69 11.74
CA PRO A 41 11.94 -7.11 11.61
C PRO A 41 11.54 -7.62 10.20
N SER A 42 12.19 -8.68 9.72
CA SER A 42 11.85 -9.30 8.44
C SER A 42 12.22 -10.79 8.43
N ASN A 43 11.44 -11.60 7.71
CA ASN A 43 11.67 -13.05 7.54
C ASN A 43 11.79 -13.77 8.88
N CYS A 44 10.82 -13.57 9.77
CA CYS A 44 10.93 -13.91 11.19
C CYS A 44 10.74 -15.40 11.49
N ASP A 45 9.94 -16.11 10.69
CA ASP A 45 9.75 -17.55 10.85
C ASP A 45 9.80 -18.29 9.50
N PRO A 46 10.90 -19.01 9.19
CA PRO A 46 10.98 -19.83 7.98
C PRO A 46 10.13 -21.11 8.04
N ASN A 47 9.58 -21.48 9.21
CA ASN A 47 8.72 -22.66 9.37
C ASN A 47 7.24 -22.34 9.24
N SER A 48 6.89 -21.08 8.98
CA SER A 48 5.54 -20.61 8.74
C SER A 48 5.40 -20.07 7.31
N PRO A 49 5.60 -20.91 6.28
CA PRO A 49 5.47 -20.48 4.90
C PRO A 49 4.02 -20.13 4.59
N TYR A 50 3.83 -19.21 3.63
CA TYR A 50 2.52 -18.86 3.12
C TYR A 50 1.72 -20.10 2.66
N ASP A 51 0.51 -20.25 3.22
CA ASP A 51 -0.48 -21.24 2.79
C ASP A 51 -1.73 -20.54 2.23
N GLN A 52 -1.94 -20.62 0.91
CA GLN A 52 -3.10 -20.01 0.27
C GLN A 52 -4.44 -20.60 0.76
N SER A 53 -4.46 -21.86 1.21
CA SER A 53 -5.70 -22.50 1.68
C SER A 53 -6.21 -21.83 2.96
N ALA A 54 -5.30 -21.31 3.79
CA ALA A 54 -5.58 -20.59 5.02
C ALA A 54 -6.27 -19.25 4.79
N ILE A 55 -6.35 -18.76 3.54
CA ILE A 55 -6.99 -17.48 3.18
C ILE A 55 -8.00 -17.61 2.04
N SER A 56 -8.48 -18.82 1.77
CA SER A 56 -9.35 -19.12 0.63
C SER A 56 -10.61 -18.26 0.56
N ASP A 57 -11.19 -17.88 1.72
CA ASP A 57 -12.35 -16.99 1.83
C ASP A 57 -12.03 -15.51 1.53
N LEU A 58 -10.75 -15.12 1.55
CA LEU A 58 -10.30 -13.75 1.32
C LEU A 58 -9.86 -13.50 -0.13
N ILE A 59 -9.60 -14.54 -0.93
CA ILE A 59 -8.96 -14.45 -2.26
C ILE A 59 -9.63 -13.42 -3.17
N SER A 60 -10.96 -13.42 -3.28
CA SER A 60 -11.66 -12.45 -4.14
C SER A 60 -11.37 -11.01 -3.71
N ARG A 61 -11.41 -10.71 -2.41
CA ARG A 61 -11.10 -9.37 -1.88
C ARG A 61 -9.63 -9.02 -2.08
N MET A 62 -8.72 -10.01 -2.01
CA MET A 62 -7.30 -9.81 -2.24
C MET A 62 -7.00 -9.50 -3.71
N GLN A 63 -7.68 -10.17 -4.66
CA GLN A 63 -7.55 -9.87 -6.08
C GLN A 63 -7.98 -8.43 -6.41
N ASP A 64 -9.03 -7.93 -5.74
CA ASP A 64 -9.55 -6.58 -5.94
C ASP A 64 -8.70 -5.51 -5.25
N SER A 65 -8.34 -5.72 -3.99
CA SER A 65 -7.74 -4.70 -3.13
C SER A 65 -6.21 -4.80 -2.98
N TRP A 66 -5.62 -5.94 -3.35
CA TRP A 66 -4.18 -6.22 -3.23
C TRP A 66 -3.60 -6.85 -4.51
N PRO A 67 -3.84 -6.25 -5.70
CA PRO A 67 -3.40 -6.81 -6.96
C PRO A 67 -1.86 -6.75 -7.09
N THR A 68 -1.30 -7.72 -7.83
CA THR A 68 0.09 -7.63 -8.31
C THR A 68 0.16 -6.84 -9.61
N LEU A 69 1.21 -6.04 -9.78
CA LEU A 69 1.51 -5.34 -11.04
C LEU A 69 2.86 -5.77 -11.66
N ALA A 70 3.52 -6.75 -11.04
CA ALA A 70 4.79 -7.27 -11.52
C ALA A 70 4.60 -8.09 -12.82
N CYS A 71 5.63 -8.13 -13.66
CA CYS A 71 5.65 -8.95 -14.86
C CYS A 71 6.39 -10.28 -14.64
N PRO A 72 5.94 -11.38 -15.26
CA PRO A 72 4.72 -11.49 -16.09
C PRO A 72 3.42 -11.40 -15.26
N SER A 73 2.28 -11.24 -15.93
CA SER A 73 0.95 -11.27 -15.31
C SER A 73 0.80 -12.44 -14.34
N GLY A 74 0.31 -12.17 -13.13
CA GLY A 74 0.11 -13.16 -12.07
C GLY A 74 -1.26 -13.05 -11.41
N ASP A 75 -1.62 -14.06 -10.63
CA ASP A 75 -2.88 -14.11 -9.86
C ASP A 75 -2.79 -13.41 -8.49
N GLY A 76 -1.60 -12.92 -8.13
CA GLY A 76 -1.31 -12.26 -6.86
C GLY A 76 -0.62 -13.16 -5.83
N SER A 77 -0.69 -14.48 -5.96
CA SER A 77 -0.24 -15.43 -4.92
C SER A 77 1.24 -15.28 -4.57
N THR A 78 2.12 -15.13 -5.57
CA THR A 78 3.55 -14.86 -5.33
C THR A 78 3.80 -13.58 -4.54
N PHE A 79 3.00 -12.54 -4.80
CA PHE A 79 3.13 -11.27 -4.10
C PHE A 79 2.64 -11.40 -2.65
N TRP A 80 1.50 -12.04 -2.43
CA TRP A 80 0.98 -12.28 -1.09
C TRP A 80 1.90 -13.19 -0.27
N SER A 81 2.48 -14.22 -0.89
CA SER A 81 3.51 -15.06 -0.27
C SER A 81 4.71 -14.22 0.18
N HIS A 82 5.21 -13.33 -0.69
CA HIS A 82 6.33 -12.45 -0.32
C HIS A 82 6.00 -11.58 0.90
N GLU A 83 4.82 -10.95 0.90
CA GLU A 83 4.40 -10.07 2.01
C GLU A 83 4.20 -10.86 3.31
N TRP A 84 3.63 -12.07 3.25
CA TRP A 84 3.54 -12.94 4.40
C TRP A 84 4.92 -13.38 4.91
N ASP A 85 5.72 -14.02 4.07
CA ASP A 85 6.99 -14.64 4.46
C ASP A 85 7.96 -13.59 5.02
N LYS A 86 7.97 -12.38 4.44
CA LYS A 86 8.87 -11.29 4.83
C LYS A 86 8.33 -10.46 5.99
N HIS A 87 7.03 -10.15 6.02
CA HIS A 87 6.45 -9.19 6.96
C HIS A 87 5.42 -9.82 7.90
N GLY A 88 4.50 -10.64 7.36
CA GLY A 88 3.46 -11.32 8.13
C GLY A 88 4.00 -12.24 9.23
N THR A 89 5.05 -13.03 8.93
CA THR A 89 5.71 -13.91 9.92
C THR A 89 6.24 -13.14 11.14
N CYS A 90 6.53 -11.85 11.01
CA CYS A 90 6.97 -11.00 12.11
C CYS A 90 5.84 -10.47 13.00
N SER A 91 4.58 -10.82 12.69
CA SER A 91 3.38 -10.45 13.46
C SER A 91 2.64 -11.64 14.06
N GLU A 92 3.14 -12.88 13.90
CA GLU A 92 2.44 -14.12 14.25
C GLU A 92 2.01 -14.24 15.72
N SER A 93 2.75 -13.59 16.62
CA SER A 93 2.36 -13.52 18.04
C SER A 93 1.01 -12.81 18.27
N VAL A 94 0.50 -12.09 17.27
CA VAL A 94 -0.75 -11.31 17.31
C VAL A 94 -1.70 -11.66 16.16
N LEU A 95 -1.16 -11.84 14.95
CA LEU A 95 -1.91 -12.08 13.72
C LEU A 95 -1.38 -13.34 13.05
N ASP A 96 -2.18 -14.41 13.05
CA ASP A 96 -1.94 -15.53 12.15
C ASP A 96 -2.13 -15.11 10.67
N GLN A 97 -1.82 -16.01 9.73
CA GLN A 97 -1.88 -15.70 8.31
C GLN A 97 -3.24 -15.15 7.87
N HIS A 98 -4.33 -15.80 8.28
CA HIS A 98 -5.67 -15.31 7.95
C HIS A 98 -5.92 -13.91 8.51
N SER A 99 -5.62 -13.70 9.79
CA SER A 99 -5.81 -12.43 10.49
C SER A 99 -4.94 -11.32 9.91
N TYR A 100 -3.73 -11.61 9.46
CA TYR A 100 -2.84 -10.65 8.79
C TYR A 100 -3.47 -10.08 7.52
N PHE A 101 -3.88 -10.95 6.60
CA PHE A 101 -4.50 -10.54 5.34
C PHE A 101 -5.86 -9.89 5.57
N LYS A 102 -6.68 -10.44 6.48
CA LYS A 102 -7.98 -9.87 6.84
C LYS A 102 -7.84 -8.47 7.44
N SER A 103 -6.84 -8.25 8.29
CA SER A 103 -6.59 -6.95 8.92
C SER A 103 -6.19 -5.91 7.87
N ALA A 104 -5.27 -6.25 6.97
CA ALA A 104 -4.90 -5.36 5.86
C ALA A 104 -6.09 -4.98 4.96
N LEU A 105 -6.95 -5.95 4.63
CA LEU A 105 -8.17 -5.72 3.84
C LEU A 105 -9.18 -4.81 4.59
N ASN A 106 -9.35 -5.01 5.90
CA ASN A 106 -10.23 -4.18 6.71
C ASN A 106 -9.69 -2.76 6.86
N LEU A 107 -8.38 -2.61 7.08
CA LEU A 107 -7.72 -1.30 7.13
C LEU A 107 -7.92 -0.55 5.80
N LYS A 108 -7.70 -1.21 4.65
CA LYS A 108 -7.98 -0.62 3.33
C LYS A 108 -9.44 -0.20 3.16
N SER A 109 -10.37 -1.01 3.66
CA SER A 109 -11.81 -0.70 3.59
C SER A 109 -12.18 0.51 4.47
N ASN A 110 -11.43 0.75 5.55
CA ASN A 110 -11.65 1.87 6.47
C ASN A 110 -11.00 3.19 6.01
N ILE A 111 -10.12 3.15 5.00
CA ILE A 111 -9.46 4.35 4.43
C ILE A 111 -9.56 4.36 2.91
N ASP A 112 -10.58 5.03 2.41
CA ASP A 112 -10.72 5.30 0.97
C ASP A 112 -9.84 6.51 0.58
N LEU A 113 -8.55 6.23 0.34
CA LEU A 113 -7.57 7.26 -0.01
C LEU A 113 -7.96 8.04 -1.27
N LEU A 114 -8.51 7.36 -2.28
CA LEU A 114 -8.92 8.02 -3.50
C LEU A 114 -10.07 9.00 -3.22
N GLN A 115 -11.13 8.55 -2.55
CA GLN A 115 -12.25 9.40 -2.20
C GLN A 115 -11.83 10.59 -1.32
N ILE A 116 -10.92 10.37 -0.37
CA ILE A 116 -10.36 11.43 0.48
C ILE A 116 -9.66 12.50 -0.36
N LEU A 117 -8.80 12.09 -1.29
CA LEU A 117 -8.06 13.01 -2.16
C LEU A 117 -9.01 13.75 -3.13
N GLN A 118 -9.94 13.04 -3.78
CA GLN A 118 -10.92 13.63 -4.70
C GLN A 118 -11.83 14.65 -3.99
N SER A 119 -12.25 14.36 -2.76
CA SER A 119 -13.07 15.29 -1.95
C SER A 119 -12.32 16.58 -1.61
N ALA A 120 -10.98 16.56 -1.64
CA ALA A 120 -10.12 17.73 -1.50
C ALA A 120 -9.74 18.38 -2.84
N GLY A 121 -10.31 17.92 -3.96
CA GLY A 121 -10.01 18.41 -5.31
C GLY A 121 -8.69 17.87 -5.88
N ILE A 122 -8.15 16.78 -5.33
CA ILE A 122 -6.92 16.12 -5.78
C ILE A 122 -7.31 14.86 -6.56
N ASN A 123 -7.31 14.94 -7.88
CA ASN A 123 -7.76 13.87 -8.76
C ASN A 123 -6.59 13.18 -9.47
N PRO A 124 -6.69 11.88 -9.79
CA PRO A 124 -5.71 11.18 -10.61
C PRO A 124 -5.88 11.52 -12.10
N ASP A 125 -5.63 12.78 -12.45
CA ASP A 125 -5.87 13.37 -13.77
C ASP A 125 -4.58 13.77 -14.49
N GLY A 126 -3.41 13.38 -13.96
CA GLY A 126 -2.10 13.85 -14.42
C GLY A 126 -1.76 15.26 -13.92
N GLY A 127 -2.60 15.86 -13.09
CA GLY A 127 -2.36 17.14 -12.46
C GLY A 127 -1.22 17.11 -11.44
N SER A 128 -0.69 18.30 -11.14
CA SER A 128 0.36 18.47 -10.12
C SER A 128 -0.22 19.09 -8.85
N TYR A 129 0.02 18.45 -7.72
CA TYR A 129 -0.54 18.82 -6.42
C TYR A 129 0.57 18.97 -5.38
N SER A 130 0.43 19.95 -4.49
CA SER A 130 1.45 20.15 -3.45
C SER A 130 1.51 18.98 -2.47
N LEU A 131 2.70 18.59 -2.06
CA LEU A 131 2.90 17.54 -1.04
C LEU A 131 2.16 17.89 0.27
N SER A 132 2.11 19.17 0.63
CA SER A 132 1.37 19.64 1.80
C SER A 132 -0.15 19.49 1.66
N SER A 133 -0.73 19.71 0.47
CA SER A 133 -2.16 19.52 0.26
C SER A 133 -2.54 18.03 0.31
N ILE A 134 -1.73 17.15 -0.29
CA ILE A 134 -1.95 15.69 -0.21
C ILE A 134 -1.91 15.22 1.24
N LYS A 135 -0.86 15.58 1.99
CA LYS A 135 -0.74 15.21 3.42
C LYS A 135 -1.87 15.81 4.26
N GLY A 136 -2.24 17.07 3.99
CA GLY A 136 -3.30 17.78 4.69
C GLY A 136 -4.67 17.13 4.48
N ALA A 137 -5.02 16.77 3.24
CA ALA A 137 -6.28 16.11 2.92
C ALA A 137 -6.43 14.79 3.67
N ILE A 138 -5.41 13.94 3.62
CA ILE A 138 -5.40 12.65 4.32
C ILE A 138 -5.45 12.86 5.83
N LYS A 139 -4.61 13.74 6.39
CA LYS A 139 -4.61 14.03 7.83
C LYS A 139 -5.95 14.54 8.35
N ASN A 140 -6.60 15.43 7.60
CA ASN A 140 -7.91 15.97 7.98
C ASN A 140 -8.99 14.88 7.98
N ALA A 141 -8.89 13.89 7.08
CA ALA A 141 -9.86 12.80 7.00
C ALA A 141 -9.66 11.73 8.08
N ILE A 142 -8.41 11.34 8.36
CA ILE A 142 -8.13 10.19 9.27
C ILE A 142 -7.62 10.60 10.65
N GLY A 143 -7.30 11.88 10.87
CA GLY A 143 -6.77 12.40 12.13
C GLY A 143 -5.26 12.25 12.33
N TYR A 144 -4.58 11.48 11.46
CA TYR A 144 -3.16 11.12 11.59
C TYR A 144 -2.34 11.57 10.39
N THR A 145 -1.08 11.95 10.63
CA THR A 145 -0.19 12.43 9.57
C THR A 145 0.34 11.26 8.72
N PRO A 146 0.05 11.16 7.41
CA PRO A 146 0.63 10.10 6.59
C PRO A 146 2.08 10.41 6.19
N PHE A 147 2.84 9.37 5.88
CA PHE A 147 4.03 9.52 5.04
C PHE A 147 3.69 9.28 3.58
N ILE A 148 4.27 10.09 2.70
CA ILE A 148 4.08 10.01 1.26
C ILE A 148 5.41 9.63 0.64
N GLU A 149 5.42 8.51 -0.06
CA GLU A 149 6.50 8.10 -0.92
C GLU A 149 6.15 8.47 -2.37
N CYS A 150 7.16 8.91 -3.10
CA CYS A 150 7.09 9.26 -4.50
C CYS A 150 8.14 8.47 -5.26
N ASN A 151 7.87 8.26 -6.54
CA ASN A 151 8.86 7.77 -7.49
C ASN A 151 8.94 8.75 -8.67
N VAL A 152 9.53 8.31 -9.77
CA VAL A 152 9.69 9.11 -10.99
C VAL A 152 9.12 8.33 -12.18
N ASP A 153 8.27 8.99 -12.97
CA ASP A 153 7.69 8.41 -14.19
C ASP A 153 8.73 8.28 -15.32
N SER A 154 8.32 7.79 -16.49
CA SER A 154 9.19 7.70 -17.67
C SER A 154 9.65 9.05 -18.23
N SER A 155 8.91 10.14 -17.94
CA SER A 155 9.19 11.52 -18.38
C SER A 155 10.11 12.30 -17.43
N GLY A 156 10.36 11.80 -16.22
CA GLY A 156 11.15 12.46 -15.19
C GLY A 156 10.36 13.23 -14.13
N ASN A 157 9.03 13.14 -14.13
CA ASN A 157 8.15 13.78 -13.16
C ASN A 157 8.15 13.04 -11.82
N SER A 158 8.23 13.79 -10.72
CA SER A 158 8.02 13.22 -9.39
C SER A 158 6.52 13.06 -9.14
N GLN A 159 6.10 11.86 -8.71
CA GLN A 159 4.69 11.50 -8.66
C GLN A 159 4.29 10.77 -7.37
N LEU A 160 3.01 10.84 -7.00
CA LEU A 160 2.44 10.20 -5.82
C LEU A 160 2.43 8.68 -5.97
N TYR A 161 3.33 7.98 -5.28
CA TYR A 161 3.51 6.55 -5.46
C TYR A 161 2.88 5.70 -4.35
N GLN A 162 3.26 5.95 -3.10
CA GLN A 162 2.71 5.22 -1.96
C GLN A 162 2.32 6.13 -0.81
N VAL A 163 1.29 5.69 -0.09
CA VAL A 163 0.81 6.32 1.14
C VAL A 163 0.99 5.34 2.29
N TYR A 164 1.66 5.82 3.33
CA TYR A 164 1.95 5.11 4.56
C TYR A 164 1.13 5.71 5.69
N VAL A 165 0.41 4.85 6.39
CA VAL A 165 -0.33 5.14 7.61
C VAL A 165 0.07 4.12 8.65
N CYS A 166 0.20 4.54 9.92
CA CYS A 166 0.58 3.63 10.98
C CYS A 166 -0.66 3.04 11.65
N VAL A 167 -0.51 1.80 12.09
CA VAL A 167 -1.53 1.06 12.83
C VAL A 167 -0.93 0.57 14.14
N ASP A 168 -1.79 0.39 15.14
CA ASP A 168 -1.37 -0.22 16.39
C ASP A 168 -0.88 -1.66 16.19
N THR A 169 -0.20 -2.22 17.20
CA THR A 169 0.35 -3.58 17.13
C THR A 169 -0.71 -4.67 17.06
N SER A 170 -1.98 -4.33 17.31
CA SER A 170 -3.12 -5.24 17.10
C SER A 170 -3.58 -5.31 15.64
N GLY A 171 -3.04 -4.45 14.76
CA GLY A 171 -3.37 -4.39 13.35
C GLY A 171 -4.78 -3.85 13.06
N SER A 172 -5.40 -3.17 14.02
CA SER A 172 -6.84 -2.84 13.94
C SER A 172 -7.13 -1.35 13.85
N ASN A 173 -6.36 -0.50 14.54
CA ASN A 173 -6.65 0.94 14.61
C ASN A 173 -5.49 1.77 14.05
N PHE A 174 -5.81 2.85 13.36
CA PHE A 174 -4.82 3.84 12.96
C PHE A 174 -4.28 4.60 14.17
N ILE A 175 -2.98 4.94 14.12
CA ILE A 175 -2.29 5.70 15.16
C ILE A 175 -1.38 6.75 14.51
N GLU A 176 -0.95 7.74 15.30
CA GLU A 176 0.13 8.63 14.85
C GLU A 176 1.41 7.81 14.74
N CYS A 177 2.11 7.93 13.62
CA CYS A 177 3.34 7.20 13.40
C CYS A 177 4.41 7.60 14.41
N PRO A 178 4.96 6.66 15.21
CA PRO A 178 6.05 6.94 16.14
C PRO A 178 7.32 7.43 15.41
N VAL A 179 7.53 6.91 14.20
CA VAL A 179 8.63 7.26 13.32
C VAL A 179 8.12 7.21 11.87
N LEU A 180 8.52 8.19 11.06
CA LEU A 180 8.23 8.21 9.63
C LEU A 180 9.49 7.81 8.84
N PRO A 181 9.34 7.10 7.70
CA PRO A 181 10.47 6.83 6.82
C PRO A 181 11.19 8.11 6.39
N ARG A 182 12.48 7.97 6.07
CA ARG A 182 13.24 9.06 5.44
C ARG A 182 13.02 8.98 3.94
N GLY A 183 12.34 9.98 3.38
CA GLY A 183 12.22 10.15 1.93
C GLY A 183 12.09 11.62 1.59
N LYS A 184 12.51 11.98 0.37
CA LYS A 184 12.38 13.34 -0.14
C LYS A 184 11.54 13.29 -1.41
N CYS A 185 10.32 13.78 -1.29
CA CYS A 185 9.48 14.09 -2.43
C CYS A 185 9.65 15.54 -2.85
N ALA A 186 9.39 15.81 -4.12
CA ALA A 186 9.28 17.18 -4.60
C ALA A 186 8.15 17.92 -3.87
N SER A 187 8.21 19.25 -3.88
CA SER A 187 7.17 20.09 -3.25
C SER A 187 5.80 19.93 -3.92
N ASN A 188 5.79 19.58 -5.21
CA ASN A 188 4.60 19.19 -5.95
C ASN A 188 4.83 17.82 -6.59
N LEU A 189 3.77 17.01 -6.60
CA LEU A 189 3.75 15.67 -7.15
C LEU A 189 2.68 15.56 -8.22
N GLU A 190 2.99 14.89 -9.31
CA GLU A 190 1.98 14.42 -10.24
C GLU A 190 1.10 13.35 -9.59
N PHE A 191 -0.19 13.37 -9.90
CA PHE A 191 -1.11 12.27 -9.60
C PHE A 191 -1.62 11.69 -10.92
N PRO A 192 -0.93 10.69 -11.49
CA PRO A 192 -1.21 10.22 -12.85
C PRO A 192 -2.53 9.46 -12.92
N SER A 193 -3.18 9.49 -14.08
CA SER A 193 -4.30 8.59 -14.36
C SER A 193 -3.86 7.12 -14.41
N PHE A 194 -4.77 6.19 -14.15
CA PHE A 194 -4.53 4.75 -14.31
C PHE A 194 -5.40 4.12 -15.39
#